data_AF-A0A819NPN5-F1
#
_entry.id   AF-A0A819NPN5-F1
#
_cell.length_a   1.000
_cell.length_b   1.000
_cell.length_c   1.000
_cell.angle_alpha   90.00
_cell.angle_beta   90.00
_cell.angle_gamma   90.00
#
_symmetry.space_group_name_H-M   'P 1'
#
loop_
_entity.id
_entity.type
_entity.pdbx_description
1 polymer ?
#
loop_
_entity_poly.entity_id
_entity_poly.type
_entity_poly.pdbx_seq_one_letter_code
_entity_poly.pdbx_strand_id
1 'polypeptide(L)'
;MSIDLDNIIKKAVNFAERATSEDKAHNYETAVEAYMAAADWFMHAIKYGVMNEPTKQKIRAKVKTYIQRAEDIKNMKDYKPKKKQAVASDDNDHGSSKRNRVSDDDNVDLDKKRMMQRFEGAIITDPKVTFDDVVGLEQAKTALREAVILPVKFPKLFTGKRQPWAGILLYGPPGTGKSYLAKAIATE
;
A
#
# COMPACT_ATOMS: atom_id res chain seq x y z
N MET A 1 -0.92 -22.26 -13.00
CA MET A 1 0.25 -21.38 -13.21
C MET A 1 1.27 -21.77 -12.16
N SER A 2 2.29 -22.55 -12.53
CA SER A 2 3.33 -22.97 -11.58
C SER A 2 4.11 -21.73 -11.18
N ILE A 3 4.17 -21.45 -9.88
CA ILE A 3 4.98 -20.37 -9.36
C ILE A 3 6.43 -20.87 -9.38
N ASP A 4 7.28 -20.27 -10.21
CA ASP A 4 8.69 -20.65 -10.32
C ASP A 4 9.45 -20.24 -9.06
N LEU A 5 9.46 -21.14 -8.10
CA LEU A 5 10.07 -20.96 -6.78
C LEU A 5 11.56 -20.59 -6.87
N ASP A 6 12.27 -21.20 -7.82
CA ASP A 6 13.69 -20.90 -8.06
C ASP A 6 13.91 -19.46 -8.50
N ASN A 7 12.99 -18.87 -9.27
CA ASN A 7 13.07 -17.48 -9.69
C ASN A 7 12.84 -16.54 -8.49
N ILE A 8 11.88 -16.87 -7.62
CA ILE A 8 11.61 -16.12 -6.39
C ILE A 8 12.81 -16.14 -5.45
N ILE A 9 13.40 -17.32 -5.22
CA ILE A 9 14.58 -17.46 -4.35
C ILE A 9 15.78 -16.72 -4.96
N LYS A 10 16.01 -16.82 -6.27
CA LYS A 10 17.07 -16.06 -6.96
C LYS A 10 16.91 -14.56 -6.80
N LYS A 11 15.68 -14.03 -6.93
CA LYS A 11 15.38 -12.62 -6.66
C LYS A 11 15.69 -12.25 -5.21
N ALA A 12 15.23 -13.07 -4.25
CA ALA A 12 15.49 -12.83 -2.83
C ALA A 12 17.00 -12.77 -2.51
N VAL A 13 17.79 -13.67 -3.10
CA VAL A 13 19.25 -13.69 -2.94
C VAL A 13 19.89 -12.45 -3.56
N ASN A 14 19.48 -12.03 -4.75
CA ASN A 14 20.00 -10.81 -5.39
C ASN A 14 19.75 -9.56 -4.53
N PHE A 15 18.54 -9.41 -3.98
CA PHE A 15 18.24 -8.32 -3.05
C PHE A 15 19.07 -8.40 -1.77
N ALA A 16 19.29 -9.59 -1.23
CA ALA A 16 20.13 -9.79 -0.04
C ALA A 16 21.61 -9.45 -0.29
N GLU A 17 22.16 -9.86 -1.45
CA GLU A 17 23.53 -9.52 -1.86
C GLU A 17 23.68 -8.01 -2.03
N ARG A 18 22.72 -7.37 -2.72
CA ARG A 18 22.67 -5.91 -2.83
C ARG A 18 22.63 -5.24 -1.46
N ALA A 19 21.80 -5.72 -0.54
CA ALA A 19 21.72 -5.18 0.81
C ALA A 19 23.07 -5.23 1.54
N THR A 20 23.77 -6.37 1.46
CA THR A 20 25.10 -6.51 2.09
C THR A 20 26.18 -5.64 1.44
N SER A 21 26.08 -5.40 0.13
CA SER A 21 27.00 -4.52 -0.59
C SER A 21 26.78 -3.06 -0.19
N GLU A 22 25.53 -2.61 -0.11
CA GLU A 22 25.16 -1.25 0.29
C GLU A 22 25.49 -0.97 1.76
N ASP A 23 25.30 -1.96 2.64
CA ASP A 23 25.68 -1.88 4.06
C ASP A 23 27.19 -1.68 4.23
N LYS A 24 28.01 -2.44 3.48
CA LYS A 24 29.47 -2.25 3.43
C LYS A 24 29.88 -0.90 2.83
N ALA A 25 29.10 -0.37 1.90
CA ALA A 25 29.33 0.93 1.29
C ALA A 25 28.86 2.10 2.17
N HIS A 26 28.37 1.83 3.40
CA HIS A 26 27.77 2.82 4.31
C HIS A 26 26.52 3.52 3.74
N ASN A 27 25.90 2.95 2.70
CA ASN A 27 24.64 3.42 2.15
C ASN A 27 23.47 2.77 2.93
N TYR A 28 23.32 3.19 4.17
CA TYR A 28 22.36 2.59 5.12
C TYR A 28 20.90 2.68 4.68
N GLU A 29 20.55 3.73 3.95
CA GLU A 29 19.20 3.93 3.43
C GLU A 29 18.80 2.85 2.41
N THR A 30 19.62 2.68 1.36
CA THR A 30 19.39 1.67 0.30
C THR A 30 19.57 0.25 0.85
N ALA A 31 20.47 0.06 1.83
CA ALA A 31 20.68 -1.22 2.50
C ALA A 31 19.41 -1.68 3.24
N VAL A 32 18.77 -0.81 4.03
CA VAL A 32 17.53 -1.14 4.77
C VAL A 32 16.40 -1.50 3.82
N GLU A 33 16.20 -0.73 2.75
CA GLU A 33 15.19 -1.04 1.73
C GLU A 33 15.43 -2.41 1.09
N ALA A 34 16.69 -2.70 0.73
CA ALA A 34 17.07 -3.97 0.13
C ALA A 34 16.93 -5.16 1.11
N TYR A 35 17.24 -4.97 2.40
CA TYR A 35 17.04 -5.99 3.44
C TYR A 35 15.56 -6.33 3.63
N MET A 36 14.69 -5.32 3.67
CA MET A 36 13.23 -5.53 3.77
C MET A 36 12.68 -6.22 2.52
N ALA A 37 13.07 -5.77 1.32
CA ALA A 37 12.66 -6.40 0.08
C ALA A 37 13.10 -7.87 0.00
N ALA A 38 14.34 -8.19 0.42
CA ALA A 38 14.81 -9.57 0.49
C ALA A 38 13.96 -10.43 1.43
N ALA A 39 13.65 -9.91 2.63
CA ALA A 39 12.82 -10.58 3.61
C ALA A 39 11.41 -10.90 3.07
N ASP A 40 10.78 -9.95 2.37
CA ASP A 40 9.47 -10.14 1.76
C ASP A 40 9.49 -11.24 0.69
N TRP A 41 10.50 -11.26 -0.18
CA TRP A 41 10.64 -12.31 -1.19
C TRP A 41 10.88 -13.69 -0.57
N PHE A 42 11.67 -13.78 0.52
CA PHE A 42 11.87 -15.03 1.25
C PHE A 42 10.59 -15.51 1.96
N MET A 43 9.81 -14.60 2.54
CA MET A 43 8.52 -14.93 3.15
C MET A 43 7.48 -15.36 2.12
N HIS A 44 7.45 -14.69 0.97
CA HIS A 44 6.63 -15.08 -0.17
C HIS A 44 6.99 -16.50 -0.65
N ALA A 45 8.28 -16.82 -0.72
CA ALA A 45 8.76 -18.16 -1.05
C ALA A 45 8.26 -19.21 -0.03
N ILE A 46 8.28 -18.91 1.28
CA ILE A 46 7.80 -19.85 2.32
C ILE A 46 6.28 -20.07 2.23
N LYS A 47 5.51 -18.99 1.97
CA LYS A 47 4.05 -19.01 1.95
C LYS A 47 3.50 -19.75 0.74
N TYR A 48 4.11 -19.55 -0.43
CA TYR A 48 3.61 -20.07 -1.70
C TYR A 48 4.45 -21.23 -2.27
N GLY A 49 5.63 -21.50 -1.70
CA GLY A 49 6.51 -22.59 -2.13
C GLY A 49 6.26 -23.90 -1.40
N VAL A 50 6.26 -25.00 -2.16
CA VAL A 50 6.36 -26.36 -1.61
C VAL A 50 7.81 -26.61 -1.20
N MET A 51 8.14 -26.30 0.06
CA MET A 51 9.47 -26.49 0.62
C MET A 51 9.44 -27.42 1.84
N ASN A 52 10.55 -28.12 2.07
CA ASN A 52 10.75 -28.91 3.28
C ASN A 52 10.82 -28.01 4.52
N GLU A 53 10.25 -28.46 5.65
CA GLU A 53 10.29 -27.73 6.93
C GLU A 53 11.70 -27.30 7.38
N PRO A 54 12.76 -28.14 7.30
CA PRO A 54 14.12 -27.69 7.64
C PRO A 54 14.63 -26.56 6.74
N THR A 55 14.24 -26.54 5.46
CA THR A 55 14.61 -25.46 4.53
C THR A 55 13.88 -24.17 4.88
N LYS A 56 12.59 -24.26 5.22
CA LYS A 56 11.81 -23.11 5.71
C LYS A 56 12.42 -22.52 6.98
N GLN A 57 12.85 -23.36 7.92
CA GLN A 57 13.52 -22.90 9.14
C GLN A 57 14.82 -22.15 8.86
N LYS A 58 15.66 -22.65 7.93
CA LYS A 58 16.89 -21.94 7.51
C LYS A 58 16.58 -20.59 6.85
N ILE A 59 15.56 -20.53 6.01
CA ILE A 59 15.14 -19.28 5.37
C ILE A 59 14.60 -18.29 6.42
N ARG A 60 13.75 -18.75 7.35
CA ARG A 60 13.25 -17.92 8.47
C ARG A 60 14.38 -17.38 9.34
N ALA A 61 15.38 -18.21 9.64
CA ALA A 61 16.55 -17.77 10.39
C ALA A 61 17.30 -16.64 9.67
N LYS A 62 17.50 -16.75 8.35
CA LYS A 62 18.08 -15.67 7.53
C LYS A 62 17.22 -14.41 7.51
N VAL A 63 15.91 -14.55 7.30
CA VAL A 63 14.96 -13.42 7.33
C VAL A 63 15.08 -12.67 8.67
N LYS A 64 15.13 -13.39 9.79
CA LYS A 64 15.32 -12.80 11.11
C LYS A 64 16.62 -12.00 11.20
N THR A 65 17.74 -12.53 10.67
CA THR A 65 19.01 -11.79 10.66
C THR A 65 18.96 -10.53 9.80
N TYR A 66 18.24 -10.54 8.68
CA TYR A 66 18.09 -9.36 7.82
C TYR A 66 17.23 -8.27 8.47
N ILE A 67 16.13 -8.66 9.12
CA ILE A 67 15.27 -7.73 9.87
C ILE A 67 16.04 -7.09 11.02
N GLN A 68 16.76 -7.91 11.81
CA GLN A 68 17.54 -7.43 12.94
C GLN A 68 18.64 -6.45 12.48
N ARG A 69 19.34 -6.76 11.38
CA ARG A 69 20.34 -5.85 10.82
C ARG A 69 19.72 -4.53 10.35
N ALA A 70 18.53 -4.57 9.75
CA ALA A 70 17.80 -3.37 9.33
C ALA A 70 17.36 -2.50 10.52
N GLU A 71 16.94 -3.11 11.63
CA GLU A 71 16.63 -2.42 12.88
C GLU A 71 17.86 -1.76 13.50
N ASP A 72 19.00 -2.47 13.54
CA ASP A 72 20.26 -1.94 14.04
C ASP A 72 20.71 -0.71 13.22
N ILE A 73 20.62 -0.79 11.89
CA ILE A 73 20.93 0.32 10.99
C ILE A 73 19.99 1.51 11.25
N LYS A 74 18.69 1.26 11.43
CA LYS A 74 17.70 2.31 11.71
C LYS A 74 17.94 3.04 13.03
N ASN A 75 18.53 2.35 14.01
CA ASN A 75 18.90 2.93 15.30
C ASN A 75 20.23 3.71 15.26
N MET A 76 21.01 3.63 14.18
CA MET A 76 22.22 4.44 14.00
C MET A 76 21.88 5.88 13.62
N LYS A 77 22.61 6.85 14.17
CA LYS A 77 22.38 8.29 13.96
C LYS A 77 22.55 8.74 12.50
N ASP A 78 23.29 7.96 11.71
CA ASP A 78 23.57 8.24 10.29
C ASP A 78 22.46 7.76 9.35
N TYR A 79 21.47 7.02 9.87
CA TYR A 79 20.31 6.61 9.08
C TYR A 79 19.38 7.81 8.84
N LYS A 80 19.34 8.25 7.59
CA LYS A 80 18.35 9.22 7.10
C LYS A 80 17.33 8.46 6.27
N PRO A 81 16.05 8.37 6.68
CA PRO A 81 15.04 7.80 5.83
C PRO A 81 14.86 8.69 4.60
N LYS A 82 14.77 8.08 3.43
CA LYS A 82 14.41 8.78 2.20
C LYS A 82 13.02 9.35 2.40
N LYS A 83 12.92 10.67 2.60
CA LYS A 83 11.67 11.36 2.28
C LYS A 83 11.42 11.06 0.82
N LYS A 84 10.38 10.27 0.50
CA LYS A 84 9.79 10.28 -0.84
C LYS A 84 9.70 11.75 -1.23
N GLN A 85 10.31 12.14 -2.36
CA GLN A 85 10.45 13.56 -2.74
C GLN A 85 9.09 14.25 -2.67
N ALA A 86 8.85 14.94 -1.56
CA ALA A 86 7.90 16.02 -1.47
C ALA A 86 8.68 17.23 -1.97
N VAL A 87 8.52 17.53 -3.25
CA VAL A 87 8.84 18.86 -3.77
C VAL A 87 7.92 19.85 -3.07
N ALA A 88 8.48 20.57 -2.11
CA ALA A 88 7.83 21.68 -1.44
C ALA A 88 7.92 22.92 -2.34
N SER A 89 6.80 23.60 -2.49
CA SER A 89 6.73 25.03 -2.82
C SER A 89 5.35 25.50 -2.36
N ASP A 90 5.24 26.10 -1.19
CA ASP A 90 5.45 27.54 -0.90
C ASP A 90 4.08 28.21 -0.83
N ASP A 91 3.69 28.57 0.38
CA ASP A 91 2.48 29.34 0.67
C ASP A 91 2.66 30.77 0.13
N ASN A 92 1.85 31.16 -0.85
CA ASN A 92 1.43 32.55 -1.03
C ASN A 92 0.10 32.60 -1.78
N ASP A 93 -0.95 32.85 -1.00
CA ASP A 93 -2.20 33.44 -1.45
C ASP A 93 -1.95 34.87 -1.91
N HIS A 94 -2.37 35.22 -3.14
CA HIS A 94 -3.07 36.46 -3.48
C HIS A 94 -3.52 36.42 -4.94
N GLY A 95 -4.83 36.59 -5.15
CA GLY A 95 -5.42 36.65 -6.49
C GLY A 95 -5.02 37.90 -7.28
N SER A 96 -4.96 37.77 -8.61
CA SER A 96 -5.65 38.67 -9.54
C SER A 96 -5.40 38.28 -11.00
N SER A 97 -6.48 38.38 -11.75
CA SER A 97 -6.67 38.36 -13.19
C SER A 97 -5.47 38.75 -14.07
N LYS A 98 -5.05 37.85 -14.99
CA LYS A 98 -4.72 38.26 -16.36
C LYS A 98 -4.78 37.08 -17.34
N ARG A 99 -5.73 37.17 -18.29
CA ARG A 99 -5.86 36.32 -19.47
C ARG A 99 -4.54 36.30 -20.24
N ASN A 100 -4.08 35.12 -20.65
CA ASN A 100 -3.32 35.01 -21.88
C ASN A 100 -3.72 33.74 -22.64
N ARG A 101 -4.06 33.93 -23.91
CA ARG A 101 -4.45 32.90 -24.87
C ARG A 101 -3.24 32.00 -25.14
N VAL A 102 -3.34 30.72 -24.82
CA VAL A 102 -2.43 29.67 -25.30
C VAL A 102 -3.26 28.43 -25.63
N SER A 103 -2.84 27.78 -26.71
CA SER A 103 -3.47 26.73 -27.53
C SER A 103 -4.18 25.60 -26.78
N ASP A 104 -5.26 25.12 -27.41
CA ASP A 104 -6.33 24.27 -26.86
C ASP A 104 -6.02 22.76 -26.80
N ASP A 105 -4.74 22.35 -26.79
CA ASP A 105 -4.36 20.92 -26.96
C ASP A 105 -3.58 20.32 -25.76
N ASP A 106 -3.11 21.14 -24.81
CA ASP A 106 -2.25 20.70 -23.70
C ASP A 106 -2.95 20.63 -22.32
N ASN A 107 -4.27 20.81 -22.26
CA ASN A 107 -4.99 20.95 -20.97
C ASN A 107 -5.39 19.62 -20.29
N VAL A 108 -5.44 18.53 -21.05
CA VAL A 108 -5.95 17.23 -20.54
C VAL A 108 -4.99 16.61 -19.52
N ASP A 109 -3.69 16.89 -19.63
CA ASP A 109 -2.67 16.28 -18.79
C ASP A 109 -2.55 16.98 -17.41
N LEU A 110 -2.79 18.30 -17.35
CA LEU A 110 -2.78 19.07 -16.11
C LEU A 110 -3.94 18.67 -15.18
N ASP A 111 -5.15 18.50 -15.73
CA ASP A 111 -6.31 18.07 -14.94
C ASP A 111 -6.20 16.60 -14.52
N LYS A 112 -5.66 15.72 -15.39
CA LYS A 112 -5.39 14.33 -15.05
C LYS A 112 -4.33 14.22 -13.95
N LYS A 113 -3.29 15.05 -13.99
CA LYS A 113 -2.24 15.11 -12.97
C LYS A 113 -2.76 15.63 -11.63
N ARG A 114 -3.62 16.65 -11.64
CA ARG A 114 -4.32 17.14 -10.44
C ARG A 114 -5.27 16.10 -9.87
N MET A 115 -5.99 15.37 -10.71
CA MET A 115 -6.87 14.28 -10.28
C MET A 115 -6.08 13.12 -9.67
N MET A 116 -4.98 12.70 -10.32
CA MET A 116 -4.06 11.67 -9.82
C MET A 116 -3.46 12.05 -8.46
N GLN A 117 -3.01 13.30 -8.27
CA GLN A 117 -2.48 13.79 -7.00
C GLN A 117 -3.51 13.72 -5.87
N ARG A 118 -4.80 13.97 -6.16
CA ARG A 118 -5.89 13.81 -5.17
C ARG A 118 -6.17 12.35 -4.84
N PHE A 119 -6.00 11.44 -5.80
CA PHE A 119 -6.13 10.00 -5.57
C PHE A 119 -4.95 9.43 -4.78
N GLU A 120 -3.75 9.95 -4.99
CA GLU A 120 -2.53 9.46 -4.33
C GLU A 120 -2.58 9.63 -2.80
N GLY A 121 -3.20 10.72 -2.30
CA GLY A 121 -3.47 10.92 -0.88
C GLY A 121 -4.67 10.11 -0.33
N ALA A 122 -5.48 9.50 -1.19
CA ALA A 122 -6.62 8.67 -0.80
C ALA A 122 -6.29 7.18 -0.69
N ILE A 123 -5.12 6.75 -1.23
CA ILE A 123 -4.62 5.38 -1.11
C ILE A 123 -4.03 5.22 0.30
N ILE A 124 -4.82 4.64 1.20
CA ILE A 124 -4.42 4.38 2.58
C ILE A 124 -3.78 3.00 2.61
N THR A 125 -2.51 2.94 3.01
CA THR A 125 -1.72 1.70 3.05
C THR A 125 -2.02 0.82 4.27
N ASP A 126 -2.65 1.36 5.32
CA ASP A 126 -3.16 0.62 6.48
C ASP A 126 -4.30 1.41 7.13
N PRO A 127 -5.58 1.12 6.82
CA PRO A 127 -6.68 1.73 7.53
C PRO A 127 -6.74 1.12 8.95
N LYS A 128 -6.59 1.96 9.97
CA LYS A 128 -6.68 1.58 11.40
C LYS A 128 -8.09 1.79 11.99
N VAL A 129 -9.07 2.02 11.14
CA VAL A 129 -10.43 2.41 11.55
C VAL A 129 -11.34 1.22 11.41
N THR A 130 -12.15 0.91 12.42
CA THR A 130 -13.11 -0.19 12.41
C THR A 130 -14.55 0.32 12.33
N PHE A 131 -15.51 -0.58 12.11
CA PHE A 131 -16.93 -0.21 12.12
C PHE A 131 -17.42 0.31 13.48
N ASP A 132 -16.73 -0.05 14.56
CA ASP A 132 -17.05 0.38 15.93
C ASP A 132 -16.63 1.83 16.19
N ASP A 133 -15.64 2.34 15.44
CA ASP A 133 -15.19 3.72 15.50
C ASP A 133 -16.17 4.69 14.80
N VAL A 134 -17.11 4.18 14.00
CA VAL A 134 -18.16 4.98 13.35
C VAL A 134 -19.40 5.02 14.25
N VAL A 135 -19.71 6.16 14.85
CA VAL A 135 -20.92 6.29 15.67
C VAL A 135 -22.17 6.48 14.79
N GLY A 136 -23.22 5.70 15.04
CA GLY A 136 -24.50 5.78 14.32
C GLY A 136 -24.48 5.12 12.93
N LEU A 137 -25.38 5.55 12.03
CA LEU A 137 -25.49 5.04 10.65
C LEU A 137 -25.68 3.51 10.53
N GLU A 138 -26.35 2.88 11.49
CA GLU A 138 -26.49 1.42 11.56
C GLU A 138 -27.12 0.79 10.31
N GLN A 139 -28.09 1.46 9.70
CA GLN A 139 -28.68 1.02 8.43
C GLN A 139 -27.65 1.02 7.30
N ALA A 140 -26.81 2.07 7.21
CA ALA A 140 -25.78 2.15 6.20
C ALA A 140 -24.66 1.13 6.44
N LYS A 141 -24.26 0.91 7.70
CA LYS A 141 -23.29 -0.14 8.05
C LYS A 141 -23.80 -1.52 7.65
N THR A 142 -25.04 -1.83 7.98
CA THR A 142 -25.66 -3.13 7.65
C THR A 142 -25.72 -3.33 6.15
N ALA A 143 -26.22 -2.33 5.41
CA ALA A 143 -26.26 -2.36 3.96
C ALA A 143 -24.86 -2.57 3.34
N LEU A 144 -23.83 -1.89 3.86
CA LEU A 144 -22.45 -2.03 3.38
C LEU A 144 -21.86 -3.40 3.70
N ARG A 145 -22.16 -4.00 4.86
CA ARG A 145 -21.75 -5.36 5.18
C ARG A 145 -22.40 -6.37 4.23
N GLU A 146 -23.69 -6.24 3.97
CA GLU A 146 -24.40 -7.11 3.02
C GLU A 146 -23.88 -6.93 1.59
N ALA A 147 -23.55 -5.69 1.20
CA ALA A 147 -23.02 -5.34 -0.10
C ALA A 147 -21.65 -5.97 -0.39
N VAL A 148 -20.75 -5.86 0.58
CA VAL A 148 -19.31 -6.11 0.39
C VAL A 148 -18.92 -7.44 1.00
N ILE A 149 -19.36 -7.73 2.22
CA ILE A 149 -18.93 -8.92 2.96
C ILE A 149 -19.71 -10.16 2.52
N LEU A 150 -21.01 -10.04 2.22
CA LEU A 150 -21.84 -11.19 1.84
C LEU A 150 -21.36 -11.86 0.54
N PRO A 151 -21.00 -11.12 -0.53
CA PRO A 151 -20.44 -11.73 -1.73
C PRO A 151 -19.09 -12.42 -1.50
N VAL A 152 -18.27 -11.85 -0.60
CA VAL A 152 -16.95 -12.42 -0.25
C VAL A 152 -17.10 -13.69 0.57
N LYS A 153 -18.00 -13.72 1.57
CA LYS A 153 -18.24 -14.90 2.43
C LYS A 153 -19.01 -16.01 1.71
N PHE A 154 -19.97 -15.67 0.85
CA PHE A 154 -20.84 -16.63 0.17
C PHE A 154 -20.84 -16.45 -1.35
N PRO A 155 -19.70 -16.65 -2.03
CA PRO A 155 -19.58 -16.41 -3.48
C PRO A 155 -20.54 -17.28 -4.30
N LYS A 156 -20.91 -18.46 -3.78
CA LYS A 156 -21.88 -19.38 -4.41
C LYS A 156 -23.31 -18.81 -4.50
N LEU A 157 -23.67 -17.85 -3.65
CA LEU A 157 -24.99 -17.20 -3.68
C LEU A 157 -25.07 -16.10 -4.75
N PHE A 158 -23.92 -15.69 -5.28
CA PHE A 158 -23.77 -14.61 -6.27
C PHE A 158 -23.34 -15.15 -7.64
N THR A 159 -23.83 -16.35 -8.01
CA THR A 159 -23.62 -16.94 -9.33
C THR A 159 -24.84 -16.71 -10.23
N GLY A 160 -24.63 -16.25 -11.46
CA GLY A 160 -25.70 -16.00 -12.45
C GLY A 160 -26.28 -14.58 -12.36
N LYS A 161 -27.60 -14.45 -12.18
CA LYS A 161 -28.31 -13.15 -12.19
C LYS A 161 -28.08 -12.30 -10.93
N ARG A 162 -27.72 -12.92 -9.79
CA ARG A 162 -27.30 -12.19 -8.59
C ARG A 162 -25.81 -11.90 -8.69
N GLN A 163 -25.47 -10.69 -9.11
CA GLN A 163 -24.08 -10.24 -9.14
C GLN A 163 -23.74 -9.40 -7.91
N PRO A 164 -22.48 -9.42 -7.45
CA PRO A 164 -22.00 -8.48 -6.44
C PRO A 164 -22.19 -7.03 -6.93
N TRP A 165 -22.31 -6.09 -6.00
CA TRP A 165 -22.46 -4.68 -6.38
C TRP A 165 -21.16 -4.15 -7.01
N ALA A 166 -21.27 -3.45 -8.13
CA ALA A 166 -20.11 -2.94 -8.86
C ALA A 166 -19.48 -1.69 -8.21
N GLY A 167 -20.23 -0.98 -7.38
CA GLY A 167 -19.76 0.21 -6.68
C GLY A 167 -20.82 0.74 -5.72
N ILE A 168 -20.38 1.50 -4.72
CA ILE A 168 -21.24 2.06 -3.68
C ILE A 168 -20.97 3.57 -3.59
N LEU A 169 -22.04 4.37 -3.72
CA LEU A 169 -21.96 5.83 -3.61
C LEU A 169 -22.45 6.27 -2.22
N LEU A 170 -21.55 6.86 -1.44
CA LEU A 170 -21.88 7.48 -0.16
C LEU A 170 -22.15 8.97 -0.37
N TYR A 171 -23.39 9.43 -0.16
CA TYR A 171 -23.79 10.84 -0.31
C TYR A 171 -24.31 11.43 1.02
N GLY A 172 -24.15 12.75 1.19
CA GLY A 172 -24.70 13.49 2.34
C GLY A 172 -23.87 14.73 2.72
N PRO A 173 -24.36 15.58 3.64
CA PRO A 173 -23.67 16.79 4.11
C PRO A 173 -22.23 16.54 4.59
N PRO A 174 -21.30 17.50 4.48
CA PRO A 174 -19.93 17.31 4.98
C PRO A 174 -19.93 17.03 6.49
N GLY A 175 -18.96 16.25 6.98
CA GLY A 175 -18.85 15.90 8.42
C GLY A 175 -19.64 14.66 8.86
N THR A 176 -20.47 14.04 8.02
CA THR A 176 -21.27 12.85 8.38
C THR A 176 -20.52 11.51 8.34
N GLY A 177 -19.19 11.51 8.44
CA GLY A 177 -18.40 10.28 8.55
C GLY A 177 -18.29 9.40 7.29
N LYS A 178 -18.78 9.82 6.11
CA LYS A 178 -18.73 9.02 4.86
C LYS A 178 -17.34 8.50 4.51
N SER A 179 -16.32 9.35 4.55
CA SER A 179 -14.93 8.94 4.31
C SER A 179 -14.39 8.02 5.40
N TYR A 180 -14.88 8.17 6.63
CA TYR A 180 -14.47 7.36 7.77
C TYR A 180 -15.09 5.95 7.67
N LEU A 181 -16.34 5.85 7.22
CA LEU A 181 -17.03 4.60 6.93
C LEU A 181 -16.37 3.83 5.77
N ALA A 182 -15.92 4.53 4.73
CA ALA A 182 -15.14 3.91 3.65
C ALA A 182 -13.80 3.34 4.15
N LYS A 183 -13.12 4.04 5.07
CA LYS A 183 -11.90 3.54 5.73
C LYS A 183 -12.19 2.31 6.60
N ALA A 184 -13.31 2.29 7.31
CA ALA A 184 -13.72 1.16 8.13
C ALA A 184 -13.92 -0.11 7.28
N ILE A 185 -14.60 0.02 6.14
CA ILE A 185 -14.80 -1.10 5.20
C ILE A 185 -13.48 -1.61 4.63
N ALA A 186 -12.52 -0.71 4.36
CA ALA A 186 -11.21 -1.11 3.86
C ALA A 186 -10.37 -1.89 4.88
N THR A 187 -10.78 -1.92 6.16
CA THR A 187 -10.09 -2.62 7.25
C THR A 187 -10.65 -4.02 7.53
N GLU A 188 -11.95 -4.26 7.27
CA GLU A 188 -12.63 -5.55 7.49
C GLU A 188 -12.25 -6.66 6.50
#